data_AF-A0AAU9IPR4-F1
#
_entry.id   AF-A0AAU9IPR4-F1
#
_cell.length_a   1.000
_cell.length_b   1.000
_cell.length_c   1.000
_cell.angle_alpha   90.00
_cell.angle_beta   90.00
_cell.angle_gamma   90.00
#
_symmetry.space_group_name_H-M   'P 1'
#
loop_
_entity.id
_entity.type
_entity.pdbx_description
1 polymer ?
#
loop_
_entity_poly.entity_id
_entity_poly.type
_entity_poly.pdbx_seq_one_letter_code
_entity_poly.pdbx_strand_id
1 'polypeptide(L)'
;MDSYTERGLEEKIASIRATLKRLGSSLEEDEFEEGGTGAVASSHSKYSQDSDSSDSNSFNIPATFDALKNRQQESYTPEDPWESKSTLDYEKEKNALLEKQIKEKDQTIKDLMALQSGLKDSIEKNLEDLKKAQDEAYGYKQQLDNLNNENNGLRRILAEKDREIAKYRNDFENFKKEKEASMKEFERTRRQAEKVEELFEEVNRLKDLNHALKSRSGEIAQDPSNSRIISSYQEQLNIRDCQINELEKERLVLLKEIDRIKSEKRRTPPIKLSRDENYLEDTQSKEKVSAQPLTERAQAASSYKELCKDMMKILSVSHRKDLFSKVLHLQQFHEKFKKEKKLINNIANLIIDCSPPNSFEKSPNVHQIWKWFTKILEEYMKLKQSPYQDIINELCNIVKTDPINLIDDVKNVISDNYKLKSQRQRQDFPTRERKLS
;
A
#
# COMPACT_ATOMS: atom_id res chain seq x y z
N MET A 1 -24.59 23.95 40.85
CA MET A 1 -24.72 23.62 39.42
C MET A 1 -23.34 23.93 38.84
N ASP A 2 -22.41 23.00 38.62
CA ASP A 2 -22.51 21.72 37.93
C ASP A 2 -21.41 20.74 38.39
N SER A 3 -21.63 19.96 39.45
CA SER A 3 -20.71 18.88 39.87
C SER A 3 -21.03 17.52 39.25
N TYR A 4 -22.08 17.44 38.42
CA TYR A 4 -22.54 16.21 37.77
C TYR A 4 -21.91 15.97 36.39
N THR A 5 -21.29 16.98 35.79
CA THR A 5 -20.61 16.85 34.47
C THR A 5 -19.18 16.32 34.61
N GLU A 6 -18.50 16.62 35.72
CA GLU A 6 -17.11 16.26 35.95
C GLU A 6 -16.93 14.75 36.15
N ARG A 7 -17.80 14.11 36.94
CA ARG A 7 -17.77 12.66 37.17
C ARG A 7 -18.05 11.86 35.90
N GLY A 8 -18.98 12.33 35.05
CA GLY A 8 -19.26 11.69 33.77
C GLY A 8 -18.15 11.87 32.73
N LEU A 9 -17.37 12.95 32.83
CA LEU A 9 -16.17 13.18 32.04
C LEU A 9 -15.02 12.29 32.50
N GLU A 10 -14.82 12.15 33.81
CA GLU A 10 -13.81 11.25 34.38
C GLU A 10 -14.08 9.78 34.03
N GLU A 11 -15.34 9.33 34.10
CA GLU A 11 -15.71 7.97 33.67
C GLU A 11 -15.47 7.74 32.18
N LYS A 12 -15.77 8.74 31.33
CA LYS A 12 -15.47 8.67 29.89
C LYS A 12 -13.97 8.67 29.61
N ILE A 13 -13.19 9.49 30.32
CA ILE A 13 -11.73 9.52 30.20
C ILE A 13 -11.13 8.19 30.69
N ALA A 14 -11.65 7.61 31.78
CA ALA A 14 -11.23 6.31 32.27
C ALA A 14 -11.57 5.19 31.29
N SER A 15 -12.75 5.23 30.66
CA SER A 15 -13.17 4.30 29.62
C SER A 15 -12.30 4.40 28.36
N ILE A 16 -11.97 5.61 27.92
CA ILE A 16 -11.05 5.87 26.80
C ILE A 16 -9.65 5.36 27.14
N ARG A 17 -9.13 5.64 28.34
CA ARG A 17 -7.82 5.13 28.80
C ARG A 17 -7.80 3.61 28.88
N ALA A 18 -8.86 2.96 29.36
CA ALA A 18 -8.95 1.51 29.39
C ALA A 18 -9.01 0.90 27.98
N THR A 19 -9.72 1.55 27.05
CA THR A 19 -9.80 1.11 25.65
C THR A 19 -8.47 1.32 24.94
N LEU A 20 -7.79 2.44 25.17
CA LEU A 20 -6.45 2.73 24.65
C LEU A 20 -5.41 1.78 25.26
N LYS A 21 -5.51 1.46 26.55
CA LYS A 21 -4.64 0.45 27.17
C LYS A 21 -4.88 -0.94 26.57
N ARG A 22 -6.12 -1.30 26.25
CA ARG A 22 -6.47 -2.57 25.59
C ARG A 22 -6.04 -2.62 24.12
N LEU A 23 -6.01 -1.49 23.45
CA LEU A 23 -5.50 -1.36 22.08
C LEU A 23 -3.97 -1.29 22.05
N GLY A 24 -3.35 -0.66 23.04
CA GLY A 24 -1.89 -0.58 23.24
C GLY A 24 -1.29 -1.91 23.66
N SER A 25 -1.87 -2.62 24.64
CA SER A 25 -1.43 -3.97 25.03
C SER A 25 -1.78 -5.07 24.01
N SER A 26 -2.52 -4.74 22.95
CA SER A 26 -2.66 -5.62 21.76
C SER A 26 -1.62 -5.30 20.68
N LEU A 27 -0.75 -4.31 20.92
CA LEU A 27 0.27 -3.78 20.01
C LEU A 27 1.62 -3.59 20.74
N GLU A 28 1.79 -4.19 21.92
CA GLU A 28 3.02 -4.23 22.71
C GLU A 28 3.64 -5.65 22.62
N GLU A 29 4.00 -6.04 21.40
CA GLU A 29 5.24 -6.77 21.15
C GLU A 29 5.89 -6.02 19.98
N ASP A 30 7.14 -5.58 20.17
CA ASP A 30 7.98 -4.75 19.29
C ASP A 30 7.94 -3.22 19.53
N GLU A 31 8.48 -2.78 20.67
CA GLU A 31 8.97 -1.39 20.82
C GLU A 31 10.45 -1.30 20.47
N PHE A 32 10.72 -0.55 19.40
CA PHE A 32 11.99 0.05 19.01
C PHE A 32 12.15 1.40 19.73
N GLU A 33 13.36 1.70 20.23
CA GLU A 33 13.79 3.06 20.51
C GLU A 33 14.59 3.63 19.31
N GLU A 34 14.18 4.84 18.90
CA GLU A 34 14.80 5.67 17.87
C GLU A 34 16.07 6.37 18.37
N GLY A 35 17.05 6.51 17.47
CA GLY A 35 17.77 7.78 17.33
C GLY A 35 19.25 7.68 17.00
N GLY A 36 19.63 8.18 15.82
CA GLY A 36 20.99 8.66 15.59
C GLY A 36 21.55 8.43 14.19
N THR A 37 21.29 9.36 13.29
CA THR A 37 21.89 9.43 11.94
C THR A 37 23.39 9.74 11.99
N GLY A 38 24.19 8.98 11.24
CA GLY A 38 25.58 9.32 10.96
C GLY A 38 26.17 8.41 9.89
N ALA A 39 26.30 8.94 8.67
CA ALA A 39 27.11 8.33 7.62
C ALA A 39 28.60 8.39 8.00
N VAL A 40 29.41 7.40 7.61
CA VAL A 40 30.75 7.53 7.01
C VAL A 40 31.44 6.14 6.91
N ALA A 41 32.29 6.06 5.90
CA ALA A 41 32.86 4.91 5.23
C ALA A 41 33.80 3.99 6.03
N SER A 42 33.70 2.70 5.70
CA SER A 42 34.79 1.79 5.26
C SER A 42 36.23 2.15 5.62
N SER A 43 36.90 1.27 6.39
CA SER A 43 38.25 0.69 6.15
C SER A 43 38.58 -0.27 7.29
N HIS A 44 38.71 -1.58 7.06
CA HIS A 44 40.00 -2.28 6.95
C HIS A 44 41.04 -1.90 8.03
N SER A 45 41.25 -2.77 9.02
CA SER A 45 42.60 -3.08 9.52
C SER A 45 42.58 -4.34 10.38
N LYS A 46 43.25 -5.39 9.88
CA LYS A 46 43.66 -6.55 10.66
C LYS A 46 44.99 -6.19 11.32
N TYR A 47 45.08 -6.27 12.64
CA TYR A 47 46.36 -6.51 13.30
C TYR A 47 46.15 -7.41 14.52
N SER A 48 46.70 -8.62 14.40
CA SER A 48 47.17 -9.42 15.52
C SER A 48 48.21 -8.63 16.30
N GLN A 49 48.22 -8.78 17.61
CA GLN A 49 49.47 -8.74 18.34
C GLN A 49 49.39 -9.64 19.58
N ASP A 50 49.97 -10.82 19.43
CA ASP A 50 50.61 -11.57 20.50
C ASP A 50 51.64 -10.68 21.19
N SER A 51 51.77 -10.80 22.51
CA SER A 51 52.97 -10.41 23.25
C SER A 51 53.02 -11.16 24.56
N ASP A 52 53.60 -12.35 24.46
CA ASP A 52 54.28 -13.08 25.50
C ASP A 52 55.38 -12.23 26.18
N SER A 53 55.64 -12.58 27.44
CA SER A 53 56.94 -12.59 28.11
C SER A 53 57.69 -11.26 28.29
N SER A 54 58.00 -10.94 29.55
CA SER A 54 59.38 -10.76 30.06
C SER A 54 59.26 -10.23 31.50
N ASP A 55 59.55 -11.04 32.50
CA ASP A 55 60.89 -11.26 33.06
C ASP A 55 61.43 -10.10 33.91
N SER A 56 61.43 -10.37 35.21
CA SER A 56 62.52 -10.15 36.17
C SER A 56 63.43 -8.92 36.02
N ASN A 57 63.35 -8.01 37.00
CA ASN A 57 64.54 -7.27 37.42
C ASN A 57 64.51 -6.98 38.93
N SER A 58 65.05 -7.93 39.70
CA SER A 58 65.38 -7.75 41.12
C SER A 58 66.63 -6.87 41.22
N PHE A 59 66.46 -5.63 41.69
CA PHE A 59 67.58 -4.77 42.05
C PHE A 59 68.26 -5.31 43.31
N ASN A 60 69.42 -5.95 43.13
CA ASN A 60 70.37 -6.26 44.19
C ASN A 60 71.03 -4.95 44.67
N ILE A 61 70.78 -4.61 45.94
CA ILE A 61 71.51 -3.55 46.66
C ILE A 61 72.85 -4.13 47.10
N PRO A 62 74.01 -3.52 46.73
CA PRO A 62 75.30 -3.95 47.26
C PRO A 62 75.40 -3.60 48.75
N ALA A 63 75.43 -4.62 49.60
CA ALA A 63 75.81 -4.51 50.99
C ALA A 63 77.32 -4.25 51.09
N THR A 64 77.70 -2.98 51.09
CA THR A 64 79.06 -2.55 51.50
C THR A 64 78.94 -1.41 52.49
N PHE A 65 78.59 -1.75 53.73
CA PHE A 65 78.67 -0.81 54.86
C PHE A 65 79.08 -1.51 56.15
N ASP A 66 80.13 -2.35 56.10
CA ASP A 66 80.72 -2.98 57.30
C ASP A 66 82.26 -2.88 57.36
N ALA A 67 82.88 -2.02 56.54
CA ALA A 67 84.35 -1.95 56.42
C ALA A 67 85.02 -0.67 56.96
N LEU A 68 84.35 0.12 57.81
CA LEU A 68 84.91 1.39 58.32
C LEU A 68 84.65 1.64 59.81
N LYS A 69 84.77 0.58 60.63
CA LYS A 69 84.73 0.69 62.10
C LYS A 69 85.95 0.08 62.78
N ASN A 70 87.14 0.29 62.22
CA ASN A 70 88.42 -0.05 62.85
C ASN A 70 89.58 0.73 62.21
N ARG A 71 89.61 2.05 62.40
CA ARG A 71 90.84 2.85 62.26
C ARG A 71 90.64 4.21 62.89
N GLN A 72 91.19 4.36 64.10
CA GLN A 72 91.75 5.57 64.73
C GLN A 72 91.58 5.48 66.26
N GLN A 73 92.41 4.63 66.87
CA GLN A 73 92.94 4.89 68.21
C GLN A 73 94.43 5.15 68.01
N GLU A 74 94.78 6.40 67.71
CA GLU A 74 96.14 6.91 67.88
C GLU A 74 96.07 7.96 68.98
N SER A 75 96.91 7.74 69.99
CA SER A 75 97.06 8.50 71.20
C SER A 75 97.46 9.95 70.90
N TYR A 76 96.58 10.90 71.21
CA TYR A 76 96.90 12.32 71.21
C TYR A 76 97.29 12.76 72.62
N THR A 77 98.51 13.25 72.77
CA THR A 77 99.03 13.89 73.99
C THR A 77 98.40 15.28 74.16
N PRO A 78 98.13 15.71 75.41
CA PRO A 78 97.43 16.97 75.67
C PRO A 78 98.39 18.17 75.54
N GLU A 79 98.43 18.79 74.37
CA GLU A 79 98.95 20.14 74.18
C GLU A 79 97.78 21.14 74.17
N ASP A 80 97.92 22.16 75.01
CA ASP A 80 97.16 23.40 75.13
C ASP A 80 95.61 23.37 75.34
N PRO A 81 95.11 23.86 76.51
CA PRO A 81 93.67 24.00 76.79
C PRO A 81 92.90 24.94 75.84
N TRP A 82 93.60 25.72 75.02
CA TRP A 82 93.01 26.71 74.12
C TRP A 82 92.78 26.19 72.69
N GLU A 83 93.50 25.17 72.23
CA GLU A 83 93.28 24.55 70.91
C GLU A 83 92.12 23.53 70.93
N SER A 84 91.92 22.83 72.05
CA SER A 84 90.81 21.86 72.24
C SER A 84 89.42 22.49 72.18
N LYS A 85 89.27 23.78 72.49
CA LYS A 85 87.98 24.48 72.40
C LYS A 85 87.64 24.84 70.96
N SER A 86 88.66 25.25 70.19
CA SER A 86 88.50 25.62 68.77
C SER A 86 88.18 24.40 67.88
N THR A 87 88.78 23.24 68.16
CA THR A 87 88.48 21.99 67.44
C THR A 87 87.08 21.46 67.78
N LEU A 88 86.69 21.54 69.05
CA LEU A 88 85.35 21.15 69.50
C LEU A 88 84.24 22.01 68.87
N ASP A 89 84.46 23.33 68.75
CA ASP A 89 83.46 24.22 68.14
C ASP A 89 83.35 24.01 66.63
N TYR A 90 84.46 23.71 65.93
CA TYR A 90 84.44 23.28 64.53
C TYR A 90 83.70 21.95 64.32
N GLU A 91 83.90 20.97 65.21
CA GLU A 91 83.18 19.70 65.15
C GLU A 91 81.67 19.87 65.39
N LYS A 92 81.27 20.74 66.33
CA LYS A 92 79.87 21.09 66.54
C LYS A 92 79.25 21.73 65.31
N GLU A 93 79.94 22.68 64.68
CA GLU A 93 79.45 23.34 63.46
C GLU A 93 79.32 22.36 62.28
N LYS A 94 80.32 21.49 62.09
CA LYS A 94 80.27 20.41 61.10
C LYS A 94 79.11 19.44 61.37
N ASN A 95 78.90 19.04 62.62
CA ASN A 95 77.80 18.16 63.00
C ASN A 95 76.44 18.84 62.79
N ALA A 96 76.31 20.14 63.10
CA ALA A 96 75.10 20.90 62.85
C ALA A 96 74.79 21.00 61.34
N LEU A 97 75.81 21.16 60.49
CA LEU A 97 75.66 21.16 59.03
C LEU A 97 75.22 19.78 58.52
N LEU A 98 75.83 18.71 59.02
CA LEU A 98 75.45 17.34 58.67
C LEU A 98 74.01 17.03 59.12
N GLU A 99 73.61 17.45 60.32
CA GLU A 99 72.26 17.26 60.82
C GLU A 99 71.23 18.02 59.96
N LYS A 100 71.58 19.23 59.50
CA LYS A 100 70.75 19.98 58.53
C LYS A 100 70.61 19.21 57.20
N GLN A 101 71.71 18.70 56.65
CA GLN A 101 71.67 17.90 55.42
C GLN A 101 70.88 16.60 55.57
N ILE A 102 70.98 15.93 56.71
CA ILE A 102 70.19 14.74 57.03
C ILE A 102 68.70 15.09 57.04
N LYS A 103 68.31 16.18 57.72
CA LYS A 103 66.92 16.65 57.75
C LYS A 103 66.37 16.98 56.36
N GLU A 104 67.16 17.65 55.51
CA GLU A 104 66.78 17.96 54.13
C GLU A 104 66.59 16.69 53.28
N LYS A 105 67.49 15.71 53.43
CA LYS A 105 67.38 14.41 52.74
C LYS A 105 66.18 13.60 53.24
N ASP A 106 65.93 13.56 54.54
CA ASP A 106 64.77 12.90 55.12
C ASP A 106 63.45 13.51 54.64
N GLN A 107 63.40 14.84 54.49
CA GLN A 107 62.25 15.51 53.90
C GLN A 107 62.07 15.11 52.43
N THR A 108 63.15 15.09 51.65
CA THR A 108 63.12 14.66 50.24
C THR A 108 62.63 13.21 50.11
N ILE A 109 63.06 12.31 51.00
CA ILE A 109 62.61 10.91 51.02
C ILE A 109 61.10 10.83 51.32
N LYS A 110 60.60 11.61 52.29
CA LYS A 110 59.16 11.67 52.59
C LYS A 110 58.35 12.16 51.40
N ASP A 111 58.82 13.19 50.71
CA ASP A 111 58.15 13.73 49.53
C ASP A 111 58.13 12.70 48.38
N LEU A 112 59.23 11.98 48.17
CA LEU A 112 59.31 10.89 47.19
C LEU A 112 58.38 9.73 47.54
N MET A 113 58.28 9.34 48.82
CA MET A 113 57.34 8.29 49.27
C MET A 113 55.88 8.72 49.07
N ALA A 114 55.55 9.98 49.37
CA ALA A 114 54.21 10.51 49.12
C ALA A 114 53.87 10.51 47.62
N LEU A 115 54.81 10.93 46.77
CA LEU A 115 54.64 10.89 45.31
C LEU A 115 54.48 9.45 44.80
N GLN A 116 55.28 8.52 45.32
CA GLN A 116 55.19 7.09 44.97
C GLN A 116 53.81 6.51 45.36
N SER A 117 53.30 6.85 46.54
CA SER A 117 51.95 6.45 46.96
C SER A 117 50.87 7.01 46.03
N GLY A 118 50.94 8.31 45.73
CA GLY A 118 49.97 8.95 44.83
C GLY A 118 50.00 8.38 43.40
N LEU A 119 51.18 8.04 42.88
CA LEU A 119 51.32 7.36 41.59
C LEU A 119 50.71 5.95 41.63
N LYS A 120 50.91 5.20 42.71
CA LYS A 120 50.32 3.86 42.87
C LYS A 120 48.79 3.93 42.87
N ASP A 121 48.21 4.86 43.63
CA ASP A 121 46.76 5.05 43.67
C ASP A 121 46.20 5.46 42.30
N SER A 122 46.93 6.31 41.56
CA SER A 122 46.56 6.70 40.20
C SER A 122 46.62 5.52 39.22
N ILE A 123 47.61 4.63 39.34
CA ILE A 123 47.72 3.43 38.50
C ILE A 123 46.55 2.48 38.77
N GLU A 124 46.24 2.24 40.06
CA GLU A 124 45.14 1.38 40.46
C GLU A 124 43.79 1.89 39.94
N LYS A 125 43.55 3.21 40.07
CA LYS A 125 42.35 3.84 39.50
C LYS A 125 42.27 3.67 37.99
N ASN A 126 43.36 3.90 37.25
CA ASN A 126 43.37 3.76 35.80
C ASN A 126 43.12 2.31 35.33
N LEU A 127 43.58 1.32 36.11
CA LEU A 127 43.31 -0.10 35.83
C LEU A 127 41.83 -0.44 36.02
N GLU A 128 41.19 0.10 37.06
CA GLU A 128 39.75 -0.09 37.28
C GLU A 128 38.93 0.60 36.18
N ASP A 129 39.28 1.84 35.82
CA ASP A 129 38.63 2.57 34.73
C ASP A 129 38.79 1.84 33.37
N LEU A 130 39.97 1.25 33.11
CA LEU A 130 40.22 0.44 31.91
C LEU A 130 39.34 -0.81 31.87
N LYS A 131 39.22 -1.52 33.00
CA LYS A 131 38.37 -2.71 33.11
C LYS A 131 36.90 -2.36 32.87
N LYS A 132 36.43 -1.27 33.47
CA LYS A 132 35.05 -0.79 33.26
C LYS A 132 34.80 -0.45 31.78
N ALA A 133 35.73 0.25 31.13
CA ALA A 133 35.63 0.57 29.71
C ALA A 133 35.62 -0.70 28.82
N GLN A 134 36.36 -1.74 29.21
CA GLN A 134 36.37 -3.03 28.51
C GLN A 134 35.03 -3.76 28.64
N ASP A 135 34.42 -3.76 29.83
CA ASP A 135 33.10 -4.35 30.06
C ASP A 135 32.02 -3.61 29.27
N GLU A 136 32.07 -2.27 29.24
CA GLU A 136 31.18 -1.43 28.42
C GLU A 136 31.35 -1.74 26.92
N ALA A 137 32.58 -1.85 26.43
CA ALA A 137 32.86 -2.20 25.03
C ALA A 137 32.32 -3.59 24.65
N TYR A 138 32.41 -4.56 25.56
CA TYR A 138 31.82 -5.88 25.36
C TYR A 138 30.28 -5.83 25.31
N GLY A 139 29.66 -5.01 26.18
CA GLY A 139 28.23 -4.75 26.15
C GLY A 139 27.76 -4.16 24.81
N TYR A 140 28.45 -3.13 24.31
CA TYR A 140 28.15 -2.54 23.01
C TYR A 140 28.30 -3.52 21.85
N LYS A 141 29.29 -4.41 21.91
CA LYS A 141 29.47 -5.45 20.89
C LYS A 141 28.28 -6.42 20.84
N GLN A 142 27.78 -6.87 22.00
CA GLN A 142 26.61 -7.74 22.05
C GLN A 142 25.36 -7.05 21.50
N GLN A 143 25.15 -5.77 21.84
CA GLN A 143 24.06 -4.98 21.29
C GLN A 143 24.16 -4.86 19.77
N LEU A 144 25.36 -4.64 19.23
CA LEU A 144 25.60 -4.58 17.79
C LEU A 144 25.25 -5.90 17.09
N ASP A 145 25.63 -7.04 17.68
CA ASP A 145 25.32 -8.36 17.14
C ASP A 145 23.81 -8.64 17.14
N ASN A 146 23.11 -8.24 18.21
CA ASN A 146 21.64 -8.34 18.30
C ASN A 146 20.94 -7.50 17.23
N LEU A 147 21.31 -6.22 17.11
CA LEU A 147 20.76 -5.32 16.10
C LEU A 147 21.05 -5.82 14.67
N ASN A 148 22.21 -6.43 14.44
CA ASN A 148 22.53 -7.01 13.15
C ASN A 148 21.66 -8.22 12.81
N ASN A 149 21.34 -9.06 13.81
CA ASN A 149 20.41 -10.17 13.65
C ASN A 149 18.98 -9.70 13.34
N GLU A 150 18.51 -8.67 14.04
CA GLU A 150 17.21 -8.03 13.79
C GLU A 150 17.16 -7.42 12.38
N ASN A 151 18.20 -6.69 11.96
CA ASN A 151 18.28 -6.11 10.62
C ASN A 151 18.21 -7.20 9.53
N ASN A 152 18.90 -8.32 9.74
CA ASN A 152 18.83 -9.47 8.85
C ASN A 152 17.42 -10.10 8.83
N GLY A 153 16.72 -10.15 9.96
CA GLY A 153 15.32 -10.56 10.05
C GLY A 153 14.39 -9.64 9.24
N LEU A 154 14.49 -8.33 9.46
CA LEU A 154 13.71 -7.32 8.74
C LEU A 154 13.95 -7.37 7.23
N ARG A 155 15.20 -7.57 6.78
CA ARG A 155 15.54 -7.74 5.36
C ARG A 155 14.85 -8.95 4.73
N ARG A 156 14.71 -10.06 5.46
CA ARG A 156 13.98 -11.25 4.96
C ARG A 156 12.49 -10.98 4.84
N ILE A 157 11.90 -10.30 5.83
CA ILE A 157 10.48 -9.92 5.81
C ILE A 157 10.20 -8.98 4.64
N LEU A 158 11.07 -7.98 4.43
CA LEU A 158 10.96 -7.05 3.31
C LEU A 158 10.99 -7.77 1.97
N ALA A 159 11.94 -8.69 1.78
CA ALA A 159 12.06 -9.48 0.57
C ALA A 159 10.82 -10.37 0.31
N GLU A 160 10.20 -10.90 1.37
CA GLU A 160 8.96 -11.68 1.25
C GLU A 160 7.77 -10.79 0.85
N LYS A 161 7.66 -9.59 1.43
CA LYS A 161 6.64 -8.62 1.04
C LYS A 161 6.80 -8.11 -0.39
N ASP A 162 8.03 -7.94 -0.87
CA ASP A 162 8.29 -7.61 -2.27
C ASP A 162 7.84 -8.72 -3.23
N ARG A 163 8.05 -10.00 -2.86
CA ARG A 163 7.52 -11.14 -3.65
C ARG A 163 6.00 -11.16 -3.66
N GLU A 164 5.36 -10.90 -2.52
CA GLU A 164 3.91 -10.84 -2.39
C GLU A 164 3.32 -9.71 -3.26
N ILE A 165 3.93 -8.52 -3.25
CA ILE A 165 3.57 -7.40 -4.11
C ILE A 165 3.73 -7.77 -5.60
N ALA A 166 4.84 -8.42 -5.97
CA ALA A 166 5.07 -8.86 -7.35
C ALA A 166 3.99 -9.87 -7.82
N LYS A 167 3.58 -10.79 -6.94
CA LYS A 167 2.48 -11.73 -7.21
C LYS A 167 1.16 -10.99 -7.44
N TYR A 168 0.79 -10.07 -6.56
CA TYR A 168 -0.44 -9.29 -6.72
C TYR A 168 -0.45 -8.41 -7.98
N ARG A 169 0.70 -7.87 -8.38
CA ARG A 169 0.83 -7.15 -9.66
C ARG A 169 0.56 -8.07 -10.86
N ASN A 170 1.11 -9.29 -10.84
CA ASN A 170 0.87 -10.26 -11.90
C ASN A 170 -0.60 -10.69 -11.96
N ASP A 171 -1.22 -10.97 -10.82
CA ASP A 171 -2.63 -11.32 -10.73
C ASP A 171 -3.52 -10.18 -11.27
N PHE A 172 -3.20 -8.92 -10.93
CA PHE A 172 -3.91 -7.75 -11.44
C PHE A 172 -3.81 -7.63 -12.98
N GLU A 173 -2.64 -7.83 -13.56
CA GLU A 173 -2.47 -7.80 -15.02
C GLU A 173 -3.21 -8.97 -15.71
N ASN A 174 -3.27 -10.15 -15.07
CA ASN A 174 -4.06 -11.27 -15.57
C ASN A 174 -5.57 -10.95 -15.55
N PHE A 175 -6.09 -10.41 -14.44
CA PHE A 175 -7.48 -9.98 -14.34
C PHE A 175 -7.82 -8.89 -15.37
N LYS A 176 -6.90 -7.98 -15.63
CA LYS A 176 -7.08 -6.94 -16.65
C LYS A 176 -7.20 -7.54 -18.06
N LYS A 177 -6.35 -8.52 -18.39
CA LYS A 177 -6.43 -9.26 -19.67
C LYS A 177 -7.73 -10.05 -19.80
N GLU A 178 -8.14 -10.74 -18.74
CA GLU A 178 -9.39 -11.50 -18.71
C GLU A 178 -10.62 -10.58 -18.89
N LYS A 179 -10.63 -9.44 -18.21
CA LYS A 179 -11.67 -8.40 -18.38
C LYS A 179 -11.73 -7.89 -19.81
N GLU A 180 -10.58 -7.63 -20.45
CA GLU A 180 -10.53 -7.19 -21.84
C GLU A 180 -11.04 -8.27 -22.80
N ALA A 181 -10.68 -9.54 -22.57
CA ALA A 181 -11.18 -10.67 -23.35
C ALA A 181 -12.71 -10.83 -23.23
N SER A 182 -13.23 -10.77 -22.00
CA SER A 182 -14.67 -10.84 -21.72
C SER A 182 -15.42 -9.67 -22.35
N MET A 183 -14.85 -8.46 -22.34
CA MET A 183 -15.44 -7.29 -22.99
C MET A 183 -15.50 -7.46 -24.52
N LYS A 184 -14.45 -7.99 -25.15
CA LYS A 184 -14.44 -8.30 -26.60
C LYS A 184 -15.48 -9.37 -26.95
N GLU A 185 -15.66 -10.37 -26.10
CA GLU A 185 -16.68 -11.40 -26.29
C GLU A 185 -18.09 -10.81 -26.17
N PHE A 186 -18.33 -9.98 -25.16
CA PHE A 186 -19.59 -9.25 -24.99
C PHE A 186 -19.94 -8.40 -26.22
N GLU A 187 -18.97 -7.66 -26.77
CA GLU A 187 -19.16 -6.89 -28.00
C GLU A 187 -19.51 -7.76 -29.22
N ARG A 188 -18.91 -8.96 -29.34
CA ARG A 188 -19.26 -9.90 -30.41
C ARG A 188 -20.69 -10.40 -30.27
N THR A 189 -21.08 -10.80 -29.06
CA THR A 189 -22.45 -11.25 -28.77
C THR A 189 -23.47 -10.14 -29.01
N ARG A 190 -23.14 -8.90 -28.64
CA ARG A 190 -23.98 -7.73 -28.93
C ARG A 190 -24.20 -7.54 -30.43
N ARG A 191 -23.14 -7.59 -31.25
CA ARG A 191 -23.26 -7.50 -32.72
C ARG A 191 -24.07 -8.65 -33.30
N GLN A 192 -23.97 -9.85 -32.73
CA GLN A 192 -24.80 -10.98 -33.14
C GLN A 192 -26.28 -10.75 -32.79
N ALA A 193 -26.59 -10.19 -31.62
CA ALA A 193 -27.95 -9.84 -31.23
C ALA A 193 -28.55 -8.78 -32.17
N GLU A 194 -27.78 -7.73 -32.49
CA GLU A 194 -28.18 -6.70 -33.48
C GLU A 194 -28.51 -7.34 -34.85
N LYS A 195 -27.69 -8.29 -35.32
CA LYS A 195 -27.96 -9.02 -36.57
C LYS A 195 -29.21 -9.92 -36.49
N VAL A 196 -29.50 -10.51 -35.33
CA VAL A 196 -30.71 -11.30 -35.12
C VAL A 196 -31.95 -10.40 -35.16
N GLU A 197 -31.87 -9.21 -34.58
CA GLU A 197 -32.92 -8.20 -34.63
C GLU A 197 -33.21 -7.75 -36.08
N GLU A 198 -32.17 -7.44 -36.87
CA GLU A 198 -32.31 -7.15 -38.30
C GLU A 198 -33.01 -8.28 -39.08
N LEU A 199 -32.62 -9.54 -38.84
CA LEU A 199 -33.25 -10.70 -39.48
C LEU A 199 -34.71 -10.86 -39.04
N PHE A 200 -35.03 -10.55 -37.79
CA PHE A 200 -36.40 -10.61 -37.28
C PHE A 200 -37.29 -9.56 -37.94
N GLU A 201 -36.80 -8.33 -38.12
CA GLU A 201 -37.48 -7.28 -38.88
C GLU A 201 -37.75 -7.70 -40.33
N GLU A 202 -36.75 -8.32 -40.98
CA GLU A 202 -36.90 -8.81 -42.36
C GLU A 202 -37.93 -9.94 -42.46
N VAL A 203 -37.94 -10.89 -41.52
CA VAL A 203 -38.96 -11.94 -41.46
C VAL A 203 -40.36 -11.35 -41.30
N ASN A 204 -40.52 -10.29 -40.49
CA ASN A 204 -41.81 -9.62 -40.35
C ASN A 204 -42.24 -8.92 -41.64
N ARG A 205 -41.33 -8.22 -42.33
CA ARG A 205 -41.60 -7.66 -43.67
C ARG A 205 -42.04 -8.72 -44.67
N LEU A 206 -41.36 -9.86 -44.71
CA LEU A 206 -41.70 -10.96 -45.61
C LEU A 206 -43.07 -11.57 -45.27
N LYS A 207 -43.43 -11.67 -43.99
CA LYS A 207 -44.76 -12.11 -43.56
C LYS A 207 -45.85 -11.14 -44.03
N ASP A 208 -45.63 -9.83 -43.87
CA ASP A 208 -46.58 -8.80 -44.30
C ASP A 208 -46.75 -8.83 -45.83
N LEU A 209 -45.65 -8.95 -46.58
CA LEU A 209 -45.67 -9.11 -48.04
C LEU A 209 -46.46 -10.36 -48.46
N ASN A 210 -46.23 -11.49 -47.79
CA ASN A 210 -46.92 -12.75 -48.07
C ASN A 210 -48.42 -12.64 -47.76
N HIS A 211 -48.80 -11.97 -46.67
CA HIS A 211 -50.20 -11.68 -46.38
C HIS A 211 -50.83 -10.82 -47.48
N ALA A 212 -50.16 -9.75 -47.92
CA ALA A 212 -50.65 -8.90 -49.01
C ALA A 212 -50.81 -9.68 -50.32
N LEU A 213 -49.85 -10.55 -50.67
CA LEU A 213 -49.93 -11.42 -51.84
C LEU A 213 -51.10 -12.41 -51.75
N LYS A 214 -51.34 -13.00 -50.57
CA LYS A 214 -52.49 -13.90 -50.35
C LYS A 214 -53.82 -13.17 -50.47
N SER A 215 -53.95 -11.98 -49.89
CA SER A 215 -55.14 -11.14 -50.03
C SER A 215 -55.41 -10.80 -51.50
N ARG A 216 -54.37 -10.36 -52.23
CA ARG A 216 -54.46 -10.05 -53.67
C ARG A 216 -54.78 -11.28 -54.51
N SER A 217 -54.20 -12.44 -54.19
CA SER A 217 -54.54 -13.71 -54.83
C SER A 217 -56.01 -14.09 -54.61
N GLY A 218 -56.54 -13.85 -53.41
CA GLY A 218 -57.95 -14.03 -53.10
C GLY A 218 -58.85 -13.10 -53.91
N GLU A 219 -58.48 -11.81 -54.02
CA GLU A 219 -59.20 -10.82 -54.84
C GLU A 219 -59.21 -11.20 -56.33
N ILE A 220 -58.06 -11.62 -56.88
CA ILE A 220 -57.95 -12.09 -58.27
C ILE A 220 -58.85 -13.31 -58.52
N ALA A 221 -58.95 -14.23 -57.55
CA ALA A 221 -59.82 -15.40 -57.64
C ALA A 221 -61.31 -15.05 -57.50
N GLN A 222 -61.64 -13.98 -56.76
CA GLN A 222 -63.01 -13.50 -56.58
C GLN A 222 -63.49 -12.56 -57.70
N ASP A 223 -62.60 -12.03 -58.54
CA ASP A 223 -62.99 -11.20 -59.68
C ASP A 223 -63.83 -12.03 -60.67
N PRO A 224 -65.13 -11.70 -60.85
CA PRO A 224 -66.02 -12.45 -61.74
C PRO A 224 -65.57 -12.41 -63.21
N SER A 225 -64.74 -11.43 -63.59
CA SER A 225 -64.12 -11.34 -64.92
C SER A 225 -63.10 -12.45 -65.12
N ASN A 226 -62.28 -12.74 -64.09
CA ASN A 226 -61.31 -13.83 -64.11
C ASN A 226 -61.99 -15.19 -63.98
N SER A 227 -63.06 -15.31 -63.18
CA SER A 227 -63.85 -16.54 -63.11
C SER A 227 -64.47 -16.92 -64.46
N ARG A 228 -64.93 -15.93 -65.25
CA ARG A 228 -65.41 -16.15 -66.62
C ARG A 228 -64.29 -16.56 -67.57
N ILE A 229 -63.12 -15.94 -67.47
CA ILE A 229 -61.95 -16.29 -68.28
C ILE A 229 -61.45 -17.71 -67.94
N ILE A 230 -61.37 -18.06 -66.65
CA ILE A 230 -60.98 -19.40 -66.20
C ILE A 230 -62.00 -20.45 -66.66
N SER A 231 -63.30 -20.17 -66.49
CA SER A 231 -64.37 -21.06 -66.99
C SER A 231 -64.30 -21.22 -68.51
N SER A 232 -64.03 -20.13 -69.23
CA SER A 232 -63.83 -20.15 -70.69
C SER A 232 -62.63 -21.00 -71.10
N TYR A 233 -61.51 -20.93 -70.38
CA TYR A 233 -60.35 -21.77 -70.66
C TYR A 233 -60.58 -23.23 -70.28
N GLN A 234 -61.30 -23.50 -69.19
CA GLN A 234 -61.72 -24.87 -68.83
C GLN A 234 -62.67 -25.46 -69.86
N GLU A 235 -63.59 -24.67 -70.42
CA GLU A 235 -64.48 -25.11 -71.49
C GLU A 235 -63.72 -25.35 -72.79
N GLN A 236 -62.75 -24.49 -73.15
CA GLN A 236 -61.84 -24.76 -74.26
C GLN A 236 -60.99 -26.02 -74.04
N LEU A 237 -60.50 -26.27 -72.83
CA LEU A 237 -59.78 -27.49 -72.49
C LEU A 237 -60.68 -28.72 -72.64
N ASN A 238 -61.92 -28.68 -72.13
CA ASN A 238 -62.88 -29.77 -72.32
C ASN A 238 -63.19 -30.03 -73.80
N ILE A 239 -63.33 -28.98 -74.61
CA ILE A 239 -63.51 -29.12 -76.07
C ILE A 239 -62.28 -29.78 -76.70
N ARG A 240 -61.07 -29.38 -76.30
CA ARG A 240 -59.81 -29.98 -76.78
C ARG A 240 -59.68 -31.43 -76.35
N ASP A 241 -60.07 -31.78 -75.13
CA ASP A 241 -60.07 -33.15 -74.64
C ASP A 241 -61.10 -34.00 -75.40
N CYS A 242 -62.28 -33.46 -75.72
CA CYS A 242 -63.24 -34.13 -76.61
C CYS A 242 -62.65 -34.38 -78.01
N GLN A 243 -61.97 -33.39 -78.60
CA GLN A 243 -61.29 -33.53 -79.90
C GLN A 243 -60.16 -34.55 -79.85
N ILE A 244 -59.35 -34.57 -78.78
CA ILE A 244 -58.31 -35.58 -78.58
C ILE A 244 -58.94 -36.96 -78.53
N ASN A 245 -60.02 -37.15 -77.76
CA ASN A 245 -60.73 -38.43 -77.69
C ASN A 245 -61.32 -38.86 -79.04
N GLU A 246 -61.82 -37.93 -79.86
CA GLU A 246 -62.30 -38.21 -81.22
C GLU A 246 -61.15 -38.63 -82.14
N LEU A 247 -60.04 -37.88 -82.14
CA LEU A 247 -58.85 -38.21 -82.90
C LEU A 247 -58.22 -39.53 -82.44
N GLU A 248 -58.30 -39.88 -81.16
CA GLU A 248 -57.88 -41.18 -80.65
C GLU A 248 -58.76 -42.31 -81.15
N LYS A 249 -60.09 -42.10 -81.23
CA LYS A 249 -61.01 -43.07 -81.84
C LYS A 249 -60.72 -43.24 -83.34
N GLU A 250 -60.50 -42.14 -84.06
CA GLU A 250 -60.12 -42.18 -85.48
C GLU A 250 -58.78 -42.88 -85.68
N ARG A 251 -57.78 -42.58 -84.85
CA ARG A 251 -56.50 -43.28 -84.82
C ARG A 251 -56.68 -44.78 -84.58
N LEU A 252 -57.59 -45.18 -83.69
CA LEU A 252 -57.91 -46.58 -83.43
C LEU A 252 -58.53 -47.28 -84.65
N VAL A 253 -59.41 -46.58 -85.39
CA VAL A 253 -60.02 -47.08 -86.63
C VAL A 253 -58.95 -47.20 -87.73
N LEU A 254 -58.11 -46.18 -87.90
CA LEU A 254 -57.00 -46.20 -88.85
C LEU A 254 -55.98 -47.28 -88.50
N LEU A 255 -55.69 -47.53 -87.22
CA LEU A 255 -54.84 -48.64 -86.80
C LEU A 255 -55.44 -50.00 -87.18
N LYS A 256 -56.76 -50.19 -86.98
CA LYS A 256 -57.46 -51.40 -87.44
C LYS A 256 -57.39 -51.55 -88.98
N GLU A 257 -57.49 -50.46 -89.72
CA GLU A 257 -57.37 -50.47 -91.18
C GLU A 257 -55.92 -50.69 -91.65
N ILE A 258 -54.93 -50.14 -90.95
CA ILE A 258 -53.49 -50.44 -91.17
C ILE A 258 -53.21 -51.91 -90.88
N ASP A 259 -53.76 -52.48 -89.81
CA ASP A 259 -53.62 -53.91 -89.51
C ASP A 259 -54.31 -54.78 -90.58
N ARG A 260 -55.44 -54.32 -91.12
CA ARG A 260 -56.10 -54.93 -92.29
C ARG A 260 -55.20 -54.86 -93.53
N ILE A 261 -54.63 -53.71 -93.85
CA ILE A 261 -53.70 -53.52 -94.99
C ILE A 261 -52.39 -54.30 -94.79
N LYS A 262 -51.87 -54.39 -93.56
CA LYS A 262 -50.71 -55.23 -93.21
C LYS A 262 -51.03 -56.71 -93.35
N SER A 263 -52.26 -57.14 -93.03
CA SER A 263 -52.71 -58.51 -93.28
C SER A 263 -52.87 -58.81 -94.79
N GLU A 264 -53.10 -57.78 -95.62
CA GLU A 264 -53.22 -57.88 -97.09
C GLU A 264 -51.85 -57.82 -97.81
N LYS A 265 -50.81 -57.21 -97.20
CA LYS A 265 -49.51 -56.92 -97.84
C LYS A 265 -48.36 -57.71 -97.20
N ARG A 266 -48.29 -58.99 -97.57
CA ARG A 266 -47.11 -59.88 -97.69
C ARG A 266 -45.97 -59.81 -96.65
N ARG A 267 -45.68 -61.00 -96.09
CA ARG A 267 -44.37 -61.68 -96.11
C ARG A 267 -43.12 -60.78 -96.13
N THR A 268 -42.59 -60.42 -94.95
CA THR A 268 -41.13 -60.27 -94.70
C THR A 268 -40.86 -60.19 -93.18
N PRO A 269 -39.69 -60.67 -92.68
CA PRO A 269 -39.42 -60.90 -91.26
C PRO A 269 -38.92 -59.65 -90.50
N PRO A 270 -38.88 -59.69 -89.15
CA PRO A 270 -38.87 -58.51 -88.29
C PRO A 270 -37.45 -58.02 -87.92
N ILE A 271 -37.30 -56.70 -87.77
CA ILE A 271 -36.14 -56.06 -87.12
C ILE A 271 -36.56 -55.64 -85.72
N LYS A 272 -35.84 -56.17 -84.71
CA LYS A 272 -35.98 -55.89 -83.27
C LYS A 272 -35.14 -54.66 -82.89
N LEU A 273 -35.66 -53.79 -82.03
CA LEU A 273 -34.94 -52.81 -81.17
C LEU A 273 -35.88 -52.45 -79.99
N SER A 274 -35.75 -53.08 -78.80
CA SER A 274 -35.13 -52.58 -77.54
C SER A 274 -35.68 -51.22 -77.08
N ARG A 275 -36.58 -51.13 -76.09
CA ARG A 275 -36.46 -51.28 -74.61
C ARG A 275 -35.64 -50.16 -73.94
N ASP A 276 -36.32 -49.44 -73.04
CA ASP A 276 -35.91 -48.77 -71.77
C ASP A 276 -36.88 -47.58 -71.56
N GLU A 277 -37.88 -47.54 -70.67
CA GLU A 277 -37.99 -47.97 -69.26
C GLU A 277 -36.89 -47.43 -68.34
N ASN A 278 -37.13 -46.24 -67.76
CA ASN A 278 -37.04 -45.94 -66.32
C ASN A 278 -36.77 -44.44 -66.09
N TYR A 279 -37.59 -43.78 -65.27
CA TYR A 279 -37.23 -43.29 -63.93
C TYR A 279 -38.28 -42.27 -63.43
N LEU A 280 -39.12 -42.75 -62.49
CA LEU A 280 -39.66 -41.94 -61.39
C LEU A 280 -38.49 -41.60 -60.46
N GLU A 281 -38.44 -40.37 -59.94
CA GLU A 281 -38.00 -40.18 -58.55
C GLU A 281 -38.59 -38.92 -57.91
N ASP A 282 -39.19 -39.16 -56.74
CA ASP A 282 -39.71 -38.23 -55.75
C ASP A 282 -38.62 -37.32 -55.18
N THR A 283 -38.98 -36.06 -54.91
CA THR A 283 -38.37 -35.32 -53.78
C THR A 283 -39.45 -34.55 -53.01
N GLN A 284 -40.00 -35.21 -51.98
CA GLN A 284 -40.64 -34.57 -50.83
C GLN A 284 -39.57 -33.96 -49.92
N SER A 285 -39.47 -32.63 -49.86
CA SER A 285 -38.70 -31.93 -48.83
C SER A 285 -39.61 -31.59 -47.64
N LYS A 286 -39.46 -32.35 -46.55
CA LYS A 286 -40.04 -32.08 -45.23
C LYS A 286 -39.41 -30.83 -44.60
N GLU A 287 -40.19 -29.77 -44.50
CA GLU A 287 -39.89 -28.58 -43.71
C GLU A 287 -40.10 -28.90 -42.22
N LYS A 288 -39.00 -29.17 -41.51
CA LYS A 288 -38.99 -29.30 -40.04
C LYS A 288 -39.07 -27.91 -39.42
N VAL A 289 -40.25 -27.55 -38.95
CA VAL A 289 -40.48 -26.52 -37.93
C VAL A 289 -39.69 -26.90 -36.68
N SER A 290 -38.54 -26.27 -36.46
CA SER A 290 -37.82 -26.39 -35.18
C SER A 290 -38.51 -25.51 -34.15
N ALA A 291 -39.13 -26.14 -33.17
CA ALA A 291 -39.54 -25.48 -31.93
C ALA A 291 -38.32 -24.82 -31.27
N GLN A 292 -38.29 -23.49 -31.27
CA GLN A 292 -37.42 -22.71 -30.38
C GLN A 292 -37.82 -23.02 -28.92
N PRO A 293 -36.91 -23.52 -28.07
CA PRO A 293 -37.23 -23.75 -26.67
C PRO A 293 -37.00 -22.48 -25.85
N LEU A 294 -37.86 -22.27 -24.86
CA LEU A 294 -37.88 -21.28 -23.77
C LEU A 294 -36.59 -21.22 -22.93
N THR A 295 -35.42 -20.98 -23.56
CA THR A 295 -34.09 -21.21 -22.95
C THR A 295 -33.43 -19.97 -22.35
N GLU A 296 -33.83 -18.76 -22.71
CA GLU A 296 -33.25 -17.53 -22.14
C GLU A 296 -33.51 -17.40 -20.64
N ARG A 297 -34.67 -17.85 -20.15
CA ARG A 297 -34.99 -17.83 -18.72
C ARG A 297 -34.14 -18.82 -17.91
N ALA A 298 -33.68 -19.90 -18.53
CA ALA A 298 -32.80 -20.89 -17.90
C ALA A 298 -31.34 -20.42 -17.85
N GLN A 299 -30.88 -19.65 -18.86
CA GLN A 299 -29.53 -19.07 -18.88
C GLN A 299 -29.34 -17.96 -17.84
N ALA A 300 -30.33 -17.08 -17.66
CA ALA A 300 -30.30 -16.07 -16.59
C ALA A 300 -30.26 -16.70 -15.19
N ALA A 301 -30.95 -17.84 -15.01
CA ALA A 301 -30.93 -18.59 -13.76
C ALA A 301 -29.58 -19.27 -13.48
N SER A 302 -28.84 -19.70 -14.52
CA SER A 302 -27.49 -20.27 -14.33
C SER A 302 -26.47 -19.19 -13.96
N SER A 303 -26.51 -18.03 -14.63
CA SER A 303 -25.64 -16.89 -14.33
C SER A 303 -25.82 -16.38 -12.90
N TYR A 304 -27.06 -16.25 -12.42
CA TYR A 304 -27.32 -15.86 -11.03
C TYR A 304 -26.81 -16.89 -10.01
N LYS A 305 -26.84 -18.18 -10.35
CA LYS A 305 -26.33 -19.26 -9.49
C LYS A 305 -24.81 -19.24 -9.40
N GLU A 306 -24.11 -18.92 -10.49
CA GLU A 306 -22.65 -18.74 -10.51
C GLU A 306 -22.24 -17.50 -9.72
N LEU A 307 -22.89 -16.36 -9.94
CA LEU A 307 -22.65 -15.14 -9.15
C LEU A 307 -22.84 -15.38 -7.65
N CYS A 308 -23.88 -16.13 -7.25
CA CYS A 308 -24.08 -16.49 -5.85
C CYS A 308 -22.95 -17.37 -5.31
N LYS A 309 -22.40 -18.30 -6.10
CA LYS A 309 -21.26 -19.13 -5.69
C LYS A 309 -19.99 -18.29 -5.53
N ASP A 310 -19.75 -17.36 -6.44
CA ASP A 310 -18.59 -16.47 -6.36
C ASP A 310 -18.69 -15.54 -5.16
N MET A 311 -19.86 -14.95 -4.92
CA MET A 311 -20.09 -14.15 -3.72
C MET A 311 -19.93 -14.99 -2.44
N MET A 312 -20.42 -16.23 -2.39
CA MET A 312 -20.19 -17.12 -1.25
C MET A 312 -18.70 -17.43 -1.06
N LYS A 313 -17.93 -17.59 -2.15
CA LYS A 313 -16.48 -17.84 -2.10
C LYS A 313 -15.72 -16.60 -1.60
N ILE A 314 -16.03 -15.42 -2.13
CA ILE A 314 -15.38 -14.15 -1.72
C ILE A 314 -15.69 -13.83 -0.26
N LEU A 315 -16.93 -14.07 0.17
CA LEU A 315 -17.39 -13.76 1.52
C LEU A 315 -17.16 -14.89 2.53
N SER A 316 -16.54 -15.99 2.11
CA SER A 316 -16.32 -17.21 2.90
C SER A 316 -17.59 -17.65 3.62
N VAL A 317 -18.65 -17.91 2.87
CA VAL A 317 -19.97 -18.32 3.38
C VAL A 317 -20.29 -19.73 2.90
N SER A 318 -20.49 -20.65 3.84
CA SER A 318 -20.78 -22.05 3.54
C SER A 318 -22.22 -22.29 3.07
N HIS A 319 -23.15 -21.40 3.44
CA HIS A 319 -24.58 -21.57 3.15
C HIS A 319 -25.20 -20.32 2.52
N ARG A 320 -26.06 -20.54 1.52
CA ARG A 320 -26.74 -19.45 0.77
C ARG A 320 -27.64 -18.59 1.66
N LYS A 321 -28.18 -19.14 2.75
CA LYS A 321 -29.05 -18.41 3.70
C LYS A 321 -28.29 -17.30 4.41
N ASP A 322 -26.99 -17.50 4.65
CA ASP A 322 -26.15 -16.55 5.38
C ASP A 322 -25.53 -15.49 4.45
N LEU A 323 -25.56 -15.74 3.14
CA LEU A 323 -24.99 -14.87 2.12
C LEU A 323 -25.63 -13.48 2.17
N PHE A 324 -26.96 -13.43 2.21
CA PHE A 324 -27.69 -12.16 2.19
C PHE A 324 -27.37 -11.30 3.43
N SER A 325 -27.30 -11.92 4.61
CA SER A 325 -26.93 -11.23 5.84
C SER A 325 -25.52 -10.63 5.78
N LYS A 326 -24.54 -11.40 5.29
CA LYS A 326 -23.16 -10.91 5.11
C LYS A 326 -23.05 -9.81 4.04
N VAL A 327 -23.75 -9.94 2.92
CA VAL A 327 -23.80 -8.91 1.87
C VAL A 327 -24.42 -7.62 2.41
N LEU A 328 -25.53 -7.72 3.15
CA LEU A 328 -26.17 -6.57 3.77
C LEU A 328 -25.26 -5.90 4.81
N HIS A 329 -24.57 -6.69 5.63
CA HIS A 329 -23.60 -6.17 6.59
C HIS A 329 -22.43 -5.44 5.90
N LEU A 330 -21.91 -5.98 4.80
CA LEU A 330 -20.89 -5.33 3.99
C LEU A 330 -21.38 -4.04 3.34
N GLN A 331 -22.61 -4.03 2.84
CA GLN A 331 -23.22 -2.81 2.29
C GLN A 331 -23.33 -1.73 3.37
N GLN A 332 -23.80 -2.08 4.56
CA GLN A 332 -23.88 -1.16 5.69
C GLN A 332 -22.48 -0.67 6.13
N PHE A 333 -21.49 -1.57 6.18
CA PHE A 333 -20.12 -1.21 6.50
C PHE A 333 -19.51 -0.29 5.44
N HIS A 334 -19.78 -0.54 4.16
CA HIS A 334 -19.32 0.29 3.06
C HIS A 334 -19.91 1.70 3.11
N GLU A 335 -21.20 1.83 3.42
CA GLU A 335 -21.84 3.14 3.60
C GLU A 335 -21.27 3.91 4.81
N LYS A 336 -20.98 3.22 5.91
CA LYS A 336 -20.27 3.83 7.07
C LYS A 336 -18.87 4.28 6.69
N PHE A 337 -18.09 3.40 6.05
CA PHE A 337 -16.74 3.69 5.59
C PHE A 337 -16.70 4.87 4.60
N LYS A 338 -17.71 4.99 3.73
CA LYS A 338 -17.83 6.12 2.80
C LYS A 338 -18.00 7.45 3.53
N LYS A 339 -18.79 7.48 4.62
CA LYS A 339 -18.94 8.67 5.48
C LYS A 339 -17.64 8.99 6.21
N GLU A 340 -16.97 7.99 6.78
CA GLU A 340 -15.68 8.13 7.47
C GLU A 340 -14.59 8.63 6.51
N LYS A 341 -14.51 8.07 5.31
CA LYS A 341 -13.58 8.52 4.27
C LYS A 341 -13.84 9.98 3.88
N LYS A 342 -15.10 10.40 3.80
CA LYS A 342 -15.46 11.81 3.54
C LYS A 342 -14.98 12.71 4.67
N LEU A 343 -15.13 12.30 5.92
CA LEU A 343 -14.62 13.02 7.09
C LEU A 343 -13.08 13.12 7.05
N ILE A 344 -12.38 12.02 6.80
CA ILE A 344 -10.92 11.99 6.67
C ILE A 344 -10.45 12.97 5.58
N ASN A 345 -11.10 12.97 4.41
CA ASN A 345 -10.77 13.90 3.34
C ASN A 345 -11.02 15.37 3.72
N ASN A 346 -12.11 15.65 4.45
CA ASN A 346 -12.37 17.01 4.94
C ASN A 346 -11.29 17.45 5.94
N ILE A 347 -10.86 16.57 6.84
CA ILE A 347 -9.76 16.85 7.79
C ILE A 347 -8.45 17.04 7.02
N ALA A 348 -8.16 16.21 6.03
CA ALA A 348 -6.97 16.35 5.19
C ALA A 348 -6.92 17.73 4.51
N ASN A 349 -8.05 18.19 3.97
CA ASN A 349 -8.15 19.52 3.36
C ASN A 349 -7.95 20.62 4.41
N LEU A 350 -8.57 20.51 5.57
CA LEU A 350 -8.38 21.48 6.66
C LEU A 350 -6.91 21.57 7.10
N ILE A 351 -6.21 20.43 7.16
CA ILE A 351 -4.78 20.39 7.50
C ILE A 351 -3.96 21.13 6.45
N ILE A 352 -4.26 20.94 5.17
CA ILE A 352 -3.60 21.65 4.07
C ILE A 352 -3.86 23.15 4.20
N ASP A 353 -5.11 23.56 4.43
CA ASP A 353 -5.53 24.96 4.54
C ASP A 353 -4.87 25.67 5.73
N CYS A 354 -4.68 24.95 6.85
CA CYS A 354 -4.05 25.48 8.06
C CYS A 354 -2.52 25.41 8.05
N SER A 355 -1.92 24.78 7.02
CA SER A 355 -0.47 24.63 6.92
C SER A 355 0.13 25.65 5.95
N PRO A 356 1.41 26.03 6.11
CA PRO A 356 2.08 26.89 5.15
C PRO A 356 2.00 26.33 3.72
N PRO A 357 1.92 27.18 2.69
CA PRO A 357 1.93 26.73 1.31
C PRO A 357 3.18 25.87 1.04
N ASN A 358 3.01 24.77 0.29
CA ASN A 358 4.01 23.74 0.00
C ASN A 358 4.43 22.83 1.18
N SER A 359 3.72 22.86 2.32
CA SER A 359 4.00 21.91 3.42
C SER A 359 3.72 20.44 3.05
N PHE A 360 2.87 20.22 2.06
CA PHE A 360 2.49 18.89 1.58
C PHE A 360 2.58 18.83 0.05
N GLU A 361 3.45 17.96 -0.48
CA GLU A 361 3.53 17.68 -1.93
C GLU A 361 2.35 16.83 -2.43
N LYS A 362 1.74 16.05 -1.54
CA LYS A 362 0.58 15.17 -1.80
C LYS A 362 -0.42 15.30 -0.66
N SER A 363 -1.68 14.95 -0.92
CA SER A 363 -2.71 14.90 0.13
C SER A 363 -2.23 14.04 1.31
N PRO A 364 -2.30 14.55 2.55
CA PRO A 364 -1.77 13.83 3.71
C PRO A 364 -2.48 12.49 3.89
N ASN A 365 -1.69 11.45 4.16
CA ASN A 365 -2.23 10.12 4.42
C ASN A 365 -2.86 10.05 5.83
N VAL A 366 -3.62 8.99 6.12
CA VAL A 366 -4.31 8.82 7.42
C VAL A 366 -3.35 8.91 8.62
N HIS A 367 -2.14 8.35 8.48
CA HIS A 367 -1.12 8.39 9.52
C HIS A 367 -0.56 9.80 9.75
N GLN A 368 -0.36 10.58 8.69
CA GLN A 368 0.08 11.98 8.75
C GLN A 368 -1.02 12.86 9.35
N ILE A 369 -2.28 12.63 9.00
CA ILE A 369 -3.44 13.29 9.62
C ILE A 369 -3.45 13.00 11.13
N TRP A 370 -3.29 11.74 11.52
CA TRP A 370 -3.25 11.35 12.92
C TRP A 370 -2.06 11.99 13.67
N LYS A 371 -0.85 11.90 13.12
CA LYS A 371 0.35 12.52 13.70
C LYS A 371 0.20 14.03 13.88
N TRP A 372 -0.41 14.70 12.90
CA TRP A 372 -0.71 16.12 12.99
C TRP A 372 -1.70 16.42 14.12
N PHE A 373 -2.77 15.63 14.22
CA PHE A 373 -3.78 15.81 15.26
C PHE A 373 -3.22 15.55 16.66
N THR A 374 -2.43 14.49 16.84
CA THR A 374 -1.76 14.17 18.09
C THR A 374 -0.78 15.27 18.48
N LYS A 375 0.02 15.79 17.54
CA LYS A 375 0.94 16.89 17.81
C LYS A 375 0.20 18.16 18.27
N ILE A 376 -0.94 18.48 17.66
CA ILE A 376 -1.77 19.61 18.11
C ILE A 376 -2.33 19.38 19.51
N LEU A 377 -2.81 18.17 19.78
CA LEU A 377 -3.31 17.82 21.12
C LEU A 377 -2.18 17.87 22.16
N GLU A 378 -0.99 17.39 21.84
CA GLU A 378 0.19 17.49 22.71
C GLU A 378 0.56 18.94 22.99
N GLU A 379 0.63 19.80 21.97
CA GLU A 379 0.91 21.22 22.16
C GLU A 379 -0.21 21.92 22.94
N TYR A 380 -1.48 21.58 22.70
CA TYR A 380 -2.61 22.06 23.49
C TYR A 380 -2.52 21.60 24.95
N MET A 381 -2.14 20.34 25.21
CA MET A 381 -1.97 19.81 26.55
C MET A 381 -0.76 20.43 27.26
N LYS A 382 0.34 20.69 26.55
CA LYS A 382 1.48 21.44 27.07
C LYS A 382 1.07 22.86 27.42
N LEU A 383 0.30 23.55 26.57
CA LEU A 383 -0.26 24.87 26.86
C LEU A 383 -1.14 24.84 28.12
N LYS A 384 -2.00 23.83 28.26
CA LYS A 384 -2.89 23.66 29.42
C LYS A 384 -2.13 23.31 30.72
N GLN A 385 -1.01 22.60 30.61
CA GLN A 385 -0.18 22.18 31.76
C GLN A 385 0.97 23.15 32.06
N SER A 386 1.22 24.09 31.15
CA SER A 386 2.33 25.03 31.29
C SER A 386 2.06 26.01 32.44
N PRO A 387 3.08 26.37 33.23
CA PRO A 387 2.99 27.44 34.24
C PRO A 387 2.63 28.81 33.64
N TYR A 388 2.57 28.94 32.31
CA TYR A 388 2.11 30.13 31.62
C TYR A 388 0.59 30.31 31.60
N GLN A 389 -0.19 29.45 32.27
CA GLN A 389 -1.61 29.71 32.52
C GLN A 389 -1.82 31.09 33.16
N ASP A 390 -0.90 31.50 34.04
CA ASP A 390 -0.92 32.82 34.66
C ASP A 390 -0.60 33.95 33.66
N ILE A 391 0.30 33.74 32.70
CA ILE A 391 0.58 34.70 31.62
C ILE A 391 -0.61 34.81 30.66
N ILE A 392 -1.28 33.71 30.33
CA ILE A 392 -2.48 33.71 29.49
C ILE A 392 -3.63 34.41 30.24
N ASN A 393 -3.79 34.16 31.54
CA ASN A 393 -4.77 34.86 32.38
C ASN A 393 -4.41 36.35 32.55
N GLU A 394 -3.13 36.70 32.67
CA GLU A 394 -2.64 38.08 32.75
C GLU A 394 -2.87 38.81 31.42
N LEU A 395 -2.63 38.16 30.27
CA LEU A 395 -3.01 38.67 28.94
C LEU A 395 -4.52 38.84 28.78
N CYS A 396 -5.33 37.86 29.22
CA CYS A 396 -6.79 37.98 29.23
C CYS A 396 -7.27 39.15 30.10
N ASN A 397 -6.61 39.38 31.24
CA ASN A 397 -6.89 40.52 32.13
C ASN A 397 -6.46 41.86 31.53
N ILE A 398 -5.31 41.92 30.84
CA ILE A 398 -4.81 43.12 30.14
C ILE A 398 -5.74 43.50 28.98
N VAL A 399 -6.18 42.51 28.20
CA VAL A 399 -7.07 42.71 27.04
C VAL A 399 -8.54 42.83 27.48
N LYS A 400 -8.86 42.48 28.73
CA LYS A 400 -10.21 42.44 29.33
C LYS A 400 -11.18 41.53 28.55
N THR A 401 -10.68 40.42 28.03
CA THR A 401 -11.51 39.47 27.28
C THR A 401 -11.37 38.08 27.86
N ASP A 402 -12.48 37.32 27.85
CA ASP A 402 -12.48 35.92 28.21
C ASP A 402 -11.50 35.10 27.33
N PRO A 403 -10.86 34.05 27.87
CA PRO A 403 -9.87 33.24 27.15
C PRO A 403 -10.39 32.66 25.83
N ILE A 404 -11.71 32.44 25.74
CA ILE A 404 -12.39 31.90 24.56
C ILE A 404 -12.42 32.91 23.40
N ASN A 405 -12.50 34.21 23.72
CA ASN A 405 -12.62 35.29 22.74
C ASN A 405 -11.27 35.99 22.46
N LEU A 406 -10.23 35.68 23.25
CA LEU A 406 -8.89 36.26 23.13
C LEU A 406 -8.31 36.11 21.72
N ILE A 407 -8.53 34.97 21.06
CA ILE A 407 -8.00 34.72 19.71
C ILE A 407 -8.66 35.66 18.68
N ASP A 408 -9.96 35.90 18.78
CA ASP A 408 -10.67 36.76 17.83
C ASP A 408 -10.37 38.24 18.08
N ASP A 409 -10.23 38.66 19.34
CA ASP A 409 -9.83 40.03 19.68
C ASP A 409 -8.37 40.32 19.29
N VAL A 410 -7.44 39.38 19.51
CA VAL A 410 -6.06 39.51 19.05
C VAL A 410 -5.99 39.55 17.52
N LYS A 411 -6.81 38.74 16.82
CA LYS A 411 -6.92 38.83 15.35
C LYS A 411 -7.46 40.17 14.88
N ASN A 412 -8.42 40.75 15.59
CA ASN A 412 -8.98 42.08 15.29
C ASN A 412 -7.91 43.18 15.51
N VAL A 413 -7.20 43.15 16.64
CA VAL A 413 -6.12 44.10 16.95
C VAL A 413 -4.96 44.00 15.97
N ILE A 414 -4.59 42.80 15.53
CA ILE A 414 -3.57 42.60 14.50
C ILE A 414 -4.07 43.13 13.15
N SER A 415 -5.32 42.81 12.76
CA SER A 415 -5.92 43.31 11.52
C SER A 415 -5.99 44.84 11.47
N ASP A 416 -6.35 45.48 12.58
CA ASP A 416 -6.45 46.93 12.65
C ASP A 416 -5.06 47.60 12.65
N ASN A 417 -4.05 46.97 13.26
CA ASN A 417 -2.66 47.41 13.11
C ASN A 417 -2.16 47.30 11.65
N TYR A 418 -2.51 46.24 10.93
CA TYR A 418 -2.18 46.10 9.51
C TYR A 418 -2.86 47.18 8.65
N LYS A 419 -4.11 47.52 8.94
CA LYS A 419 -4.82 48.63 8.27
C LYS A 419 -4.17 49.98 8.57
N LEU A 420 -3.79 50.25 9.82
CA LEU A 420 -3.08 51.47 10.21
C LEU A 420 -1.71 51.59 9.54
N LYS A 421 -0.97 50.48 9.42
CA LYS A 421 0.33 50.44 8.70
C LYS A 421 0.15 50.71 7.21
N SER A 422 -0.92 50.17 6.61
CA SER A 422 -1.27 50.41 5.20
C SER A 422 -1.74 51.85 4.93
N GLN A 423 -2.39 52.50 5.90
CA GLN A 423 -2.75 53.92 5.82
C GLN A 423 -1.52 54.83 5.93
N ARG A 424 -0.56 54.51 6.81
CA ARG A 424 0.70 55.26 6.91
C ARG A 424 1.52 55.18 5.62
N GLN A 425 1.62 54.00 5.00
CA GLN A 425 2.29 53.86 3.69
C GLN A 425 1.63 54.65 2.55
N ARG A 426 0.35 55.00 2.66
CA ARG A 426 -0.34 55.85 1.67
C ARG A 426 -0.13 57.35 1.90
N GLN A 427 0.31 57.77 3.09
CA GLN A 427 0.58 59.19 3.37
C GLN A 427 2.02 59.63 3.02
N ASP A 428 2.95 58.68 2.83
CA ASP A 428 4.36 58.98 2.50
C ASP A 428 4.65 59.15 1.00
N PHE A 429 3.63 59.13 0.13
CA PHE A 429 3.80 59.50 -1.28
C PHE A 429 3.39 60.96 -1.50
N PRO A 430 4.34 61.90 -1.67
CA PRO A 430 3.98 63.26 -2.04
C PRO A 430 3.39 63.25 -3.44
N THR A 431 2.11 63.63 -3.54
CA THR A 431 1.38 63.80 -4.79
C THR A 431 2.14 64.80 -5.67
N ARG A 432 2.86 64.30 -6.67
CA ARG A 432 3.53 65.12 -7.68
C ARG A 432 2.45 65.72 -8.58
N GLU A 433 1.90 66.86 -8.20
CA GLU A 433 1.05 67.67 -9.08
C GLU A 433 1.84 68.06 -10.33
N ARG A 434 1.51 67.45 -11.46
CA ARG A 434 1.95 67.91 -12.77
C ARG A 434 1.18 69.18 -13.11
N LYS A 435 1.80 70.34 -12.88
CA LYS A 435 1.45 71.56 -13.60
C LYS A 435 1.88 71.38 -15.06
N LEU A 436 0.90 71.29 -15.95
CA LEU A 436 1.09 71.46 -17.39
C LEU A 436 0.97 72.96 -17.69
N SER A 437 2.01 73.52 -18.28
CA SER A 437 2.02 74.81 -18.99
C SER A 437 2.81 74.61 -20.27
#